data_AF-A0A7Y5V5Z8-F1
#
_entry.id   AF-A0A7Y5V5Z8-F1
#
_cell.length_a   1.000
_cell.length_b   1.000
_cell.length_c   1.000
_cell.angle_alpha   90.00
_cell.angle_beta   90.00
_cell.angle_gamma   90.00
#
_symmetry.space_group_name_H-M   'P 1'
#
loop_
_entity.id
_entity.type
_entity.pdbx_description
1 polymer ?
#
loop_
_entity_poly.entity_id
_entity_poly.type
_entity_poly.pdbx_seq_one_letter_code
_entity_poly.pdbx_strand_id
1 'polypeptide(L)'
;AQAQGATAPNRERVRAILRKTTRRDPEPKAAKALSAAAAYDSALSKLVRRITNGVTPDEMTLARKLGFTGYLNYQLNWQKIDDGAVEAFVAATYPYSLQDSAQLYPLDAGTVQQQFVNATLYRAAFSKRQLRERMAEFFSDHFNIEYATVDYMKVQDERDVPRKHALGRFPDMVRASARSPAMLEYLDNTRNRRNNINENYARELMELHTVGVDGGYTQTDVRELSRCLTGWTMASRGVAFSFDPNGHDWGQKVVMGQVIPAQPSNSGQLGLTDGNMMIDYLVAHPNTARYLSRKMLRWLLRYDPSDAQVQAVASVYSSTQGDIPSMIRAILTPENLLAAPPKYRRPYSFILACLRGTNPQILRLQNVTGTWLRAVGQSLFAWGPPDGYPDTAEYWSGGALPRWNFAQYLATNTADVPVDINRFLGTNTPAGLVDALNTSLFAGEMPDALRAQLLSYAQGGTFNATRARETLALAMSSATFQWI
;
A
#
# COMPACT_ATOMS: atom_id res chain seq x y z
N ALA A 1 3.39 -34.13 -37.27
CA ALA A 1 3.55 -35.04 -36.14
C ALA A 1 4.51 -34.41 -35.14
N GLN A 2 4.06 -34.28 -33.87
CA GLN A 2 4.79 -34.12 -32.59
C GLN A 2 5.82 -32.96 -32.50
N ALA A 3 5.64 -31.87 -31.73
CA ALA A 3 5.22 -31.67 -30.34
C ALA A 3 6.15 -32.29 -29.28
N GLN A 4 7.12 -31.50 -28.81
CA GLN A 4 7.80 -31.56 -27.50
C GLN A 4 8.13 -30.10 -27.15
N GLY A 5 7.86 -29.50 -26.00
CA GLY A 5 7.46 -29.99 -24.69
C GLY A 5 8.05 -28.99 -23.68
N ALA A 6 7.42 -27.83 -23.50
CA ALA A 6 7.86 -26.83 -22.54
C ALA A 6 7.55 -27.31 -21.12
N THR A 7 8.60 -27.61 -20.35
CA THR A 7 8.54 -28.11 -18.98
C THR A 7 8.02 -27.04 -18.02
N ALA A 8 6.95 -27.36 -17.30
CA ALA A 8 6.35 -26.56 -16.24
C ALA A 8 7.33 -26.27 -15.08
N PRO A 9 7.21 -25.13 -14.38
CA PRO A 9 8.08 -24.80 -13.26
C PRO A 9 7.92 -25.79 -12.09
N ASN A 10 9.08 -26.15 -11.54
CA ASN A 10 9.32 -27.27 -10.63
C ASN A 10 8.49 -27.19 -9.31
N ARG A 11 7.54 -28.12 -9.15
CA ARG A 11 6.61 -28.29 -8.02
C ARG A 11 7.29 -28.44 -6.64
N GLU A 12 8.58 -28.78 -6.59
CA GLU A 12 9.32 -28.89 -5.32
C GLU A 12 9.76 -27.53 -4.75
N ARG A 13 9.97 -26.51 -5.60
CA ARG A 13 10.35 -25.16 -5.14
C ARG A 13 9.21 -24.47 -4.39
N VAL A 14 7.97 -24.68 -4.82
CA VAL A 14 6.76 -24.12 -4.18
C VAL A 14 6.48 -24.82 -2.83
N ARG A 15 6.65 -26.15 -2.75
CA ARG A 15 6.52 -26.88 -1.48
C ARG A 15 7.60 -26.51 -0.44
N ALA A 16 8.79 -26.14 -0.88
CA ALA A 16 9.85 -25.65 0.00
C ALA A 16 9.57 -24.25 0.59
N ILE A 17 8.81 -23.40 -0.13
CA ILE A 17 8.33 -22.11 0.37
C ILE A 17 7.21 -22.33 1.40
N LEU A 18 6.28 -23.25 1.12
CA LEU A 18 5.14 -23.56 2.01
C LEU A 18 5.54 -24.32 3.30
N ARG A 19 6.65 -25.04 3.32
CA ARG A 19 7.22 -25.61 4.56
C ARG A 19 7.96 -24.58 5.43
N LYS A 20 8.29 -23.40 4.90
CA LYS A 20 8.83 -22.29 5.71
C LYS A 20 7.74 -21.49 6.42
N THR A 21 6.51 -21.46 5.90
CA THR A 21 5.36 -20.73 6.48
C THR A 21 4.60 -21.52 7.56
N THR A 22 4.91 -22.81 7.77
CA THR A 22 4.32 -23.65 8.84
C THR A 22 5.15 -23.68 10.12
N ARG A 23 6.26 -22.94 10.20
CA ARG A 23 6.87 -22.64 11.49
C ARG A 23 5.99 -21.59 12.16
N ARG A 24 5.37 -21.98 13.29
CA ARG A 24 5.03 -21.09 14.41
C ARG A 24 5.97 -19.90 14.35
N ASP A 25 5.42 -18.69 14.16
CA ASP A 25 6.23 -17.46 14.13
C ASP A 25 7.28 -17.60 15.23
N PRO A 26 8.59 -17.55 14.90
CA PRO A 26 9.59 -17.64 15.94
C PRO A 26 9.24 -16.58 16.97
N GLU A 27 9.12 -16.98 18.24
CA GLU A 27 9.02 -16.03 19.34
C GLU A 27 9.98 -14.88 19.05
N PRO A 28 9.51 -13.62 19.07
CA PRO A 28 10.28 -12.50 18.61
C PRO A 28 11.60 -12.51 19.39
N LYS A 29 12.70 -12.86 18.71
CA LYS A 29 14.03 -12.65 19.25
C LYS A 29 14.10 -11.16 19.50
N ALA A 30 14.25 -10.78 20.77
CA ALA A 30 14.30 -9.39 21.20
C ALA A 30 15.19 -8.59 20.26
N ALA A 31 14.55 -7.85 19.34
CA ALA A 31 15.25 -6.90 18.52
C ALA A 31 15.89 -5.92 19.49
N LYS A 32 17.18 -5.62 19.28
CA LYS A 32 17.83 -4.51 19.96
C LYS A 32 16.93 -3.30 19.76
N ALA A 33 16.29 -2.85 20.84
CA ALA A 33 15.28 -1.80 20.78
C ALA A 33 15.89 -0.58 20.06
N LEU A 34 15.41 -0.31 18.85
CA LEU A 34 15.69 0.95 18.19
C LEU A 34 15.10 2.04 19.09
N SER A 35 15.93 2.97 19.56
CA SER A 35 15.47 4.04 20.44
C SER A 35 14.55 4.96 19.64
N ALA A 36 13.25 4.93 19.93
CA ALA A 36 12.34 5.95 19.44
C ALA A 36 12.71 7.30 20.10
N ALA A 37 12.82 8.36 19.29
CA ALA A 37 12.94 9.71 19.84
C ALA A 37 11.60 10.15 20.45
N ALA A 38 11.63 11.13 21.36
CA ALA A 38 10.49 11.66 22.10
C ALA A 38 9.25 11.92 21.21
N ALA A 39 8.06 11.60 21.75
CA ALA A 39 6.80 11.57 21.03
C ALA A 39 6.32 12.98 20.63
N TYR A 40 5.64 13.08 19.49
CA TYR A 40 4.97 14.30 19.07
C TYR A 40 3.84 14.67 20.04
N ASP A 41 3.79 15.93 20.46
CA ASP A 41 3.04 16.36 21.66
C ASP A 41 1.54 16.53 21.44
N SER A 42 1.07 16.57 20.18
CA SER A 42 -0.35 16.79 19.89
C SER A 42 -0.98 15.67 19.07
N ALA A 43 -2.25 15.37 19.38
CA ALA A 43 -3.08 14.48 18.57
C ALA A 43 -3.15 14.93 17.09
N LEU A 44 -3.18 16.25 16.84
CA LEU A 44 -3.18 16.81 15.49
C LEU A 44 -1.88 16.49 14.75
N SER A 45 -0.73 16.67 15.38
CA SER A 45 0.55 16.34 14.73
C SER A 45 0.65 14.84 14.43
N LYS A 46 0.31 13.99 15.40
CA LYS A 46 0.27 12.54 15.20
C LYS A 46 -0.71 12.14 14.09
N LEU A 47 -1.88 12.77 13.99
CA LEU A 47 -2.84 12.55 12.91
C LEU A 47 -2.19 12.82 11.55
N VAL A 48 -1.62 14.02 11.35
CA VAL A 48 -0.97 14.40 10.08
C VAL A 48 0.10 13.39 9.69
N ARG A 49 0.92 12.94 10.64
CA ARG A 49 2.00 11.96 10.37
C ARG A 49 1.49 10.54 10.09
N ARG A 50 0.37 10.13 10.70
CA ARG A 50 -0.26 8.83 10.43
C ARG A 50 -0.94 8.78 9.07
N ILE A 51 -1.55 9.87 8.61
CA ILE A 51 -2.34 9.87 7.36
C ILE A 51 -1.60 10.41 6.15
N THR A 52 -0.37 10.92 6.31
CA THR A 52 0.47 11.38 5.20
C THR A 52 1.72 10.52 5.04
N ASN A 53 2.31 10.57 3.85
CA ASN A 53 3.61 9.93 3.57
C ASN A 53 4.80 10.82 3.98
N GLY A 54 4.54 11.94 4.65
CA GLY A 54 5.53 12.93 5.03
C GLY A 54 4.82 14.24 5.34
N VAL A 55 5.11 14.83 6.50
CA VAL A 55 4.55 16.14 6.84
C VAL A 55 5.26 17.23 6.04
N THR A 56 4.53 18.25 5.62
CA THR A 56 5.09 19.48 5.06
C THR A 56 4.62 20.69 5.87
N PRO A 57 5.33 21.83 5.81
CA PRO A 57 4.90 23.05 6.50
C PRO A 57 3.48 23.50 6.11
N ASP A 58 3.14 23.42 4.83
CA ASP A 58 1.82 23.81 4.32
C ASP A 58 0.72 22.88 4.85
N GLU A 59 1.00 21.57 4.88
CA GLU A 59 0.06 20.57 5.39
C GLU A 59 -0.20 20.79 6.88
N MET A 60 0.84 21.04 7.68
CA MET A 60 0.70 21.31 9.10
C MET A 60 -0.02 22.65 9.35
N THR A 61 0.24 23.67 8.53
CA THR A 61 -0.45 24.96 8.60
C THR A 61 -1.95 24.79 8.32
N LEU A 62 -2.30 24.04 7.29
CA LEU A 62 -3.69 23.70 6.98
C LEU A 62 -4.34 22.91 8.12
N ALA A 63 -3.63 21.92 8.67
CA ALA A 63 -4.13 21.10 9.77
C ALA A 63 -4.40 21.94 11.03
N ARG A 64 -3.50 22.87 11.39
CA ARG A 64 -3.70 23.81 12.50
C ARG A 64 -4.90 24.73 12.27
N LYS A 65 -5.08 25.21 11.04
CA LYS A 65 -6.23 26.05 10.65
C LYS A 65 -7.57 25.31 10.77
N LEU A 66 -7.63 24.07 10.31
CA LEU A 66 -8.86 23.28 10.30
C LEU A 66 -9.15 22.58 11.65
N GLY A 67 -8.13 22.44 12.49
CA GLY A 67 -8.17 21.60 13.69
C GLY A 67 -8.24 20.11 13.34
N PHE A 68 -8.22 19.27 14.38
CA PHE A 68 -8.17 17.80 14.23
C PHE A 68 -9.28 17.24 13.36
N THR A 69 -10.53 17.49 13.73
CA THR A 69 -11.71 16.93 13.04
C THR A 69 -11.85 17.51 11.64
N GLY A 70 -11.60 18.82 11.48
CA GLY A 70 -11.67 19.48 10.18
C GLY A 70 -10.64 18.95 9.20
N TYR A 71 -9.40 18.73 9.65
CA TYR A 71 -8.33 18.19 8.82
C TYR A 71 -8.56 16.72 8.43
N LEU A 72 -9.00 15.87 9.35
CA LEU A 72 -9.36 14.48 9.01
C LEU A 72 -10.51 14.44 7.99
N ASN A 73 -11.56 15.24 8.19
CA ASN A 73 -12.68 15.31 7.25
C ASN A 73 -12.27 15.87 5.89
N TYR A 74 -11.31 16.81 5.84
CA TYR A 74 -10.73 17.31 4.59
C TYR A 74 -10.06 16.17 3.80
N GLN A 75 -9.18 15.40 4.44
CA GLN A 75 -8.48 14.27 3.80
C GLN A 75 -9.42 13.12 3.42
N LEU A 76 -10.47 12.84 4.21
CA LEU A 76 -11.50 11.86 3.87
C LEU A 76 -12.37 12.30 2.68
N ASN A 77 -12.53 13.60 2.48
CA ASN A 77 -13.26 14.17 1.35
C ASN A 77 -12.33 14.49 0.16
N TRP A 78 -11.51 13.51 -0.21
CA TRP A 78 -10.41 13.68 -1.18
C TRP A 78 -10.85 14.22 -2.55
N GLN A 79 -12.11 13.97 -2.95
CA GLN A 79 -12.65 14.47 -4.22
C GLN A 79 -12.76 16.00 -4.27
N LYS A 80 -12.89 16.65 -3.11
CA LYS A 80 -12.91 18.12 -2.99
C LYS A 80 -11.51 18.72 -2.88
N ILE A 81 -10.47 17.89 -2.77
CA ILE A 81 -9.09 18.34 -2.77
C ILE A 81 -8.66 18.52 -4.21
N ASP A 82 -8.34 19.76 -4.58
CA ASP A 82 -7.73 20.08 -5.86
C ASP A 82 -6.32 19.48 -5.94
N ASP A 83 -6.16 18.62 -6.94
CA ASP A 83 -4.94 17.90 -7.26
C ASP A 83 -4.63 18.00 -8.77
N GLY A 84 -5.23 18.98 -9.45
CA GLY A 84 -5.18 19.11 -10.91
C GLY A 84 -3.76 19.26 -11.44
N ALA A 85 -2.88 19.95 -10.71
CA ALA A 85 -1.47 20.08 -11.10
C ALA A 85 -0.72 18.74 -11.11
N VAL A 86 -0.98 17.88 -10.12
CA VAL A 86 -0.34 16.55 -10.03
C VAL A 86 -0.87 15.65 -11.13
N GLU A 87 -2.19 15.63 -11.35
CA GLU A 87 -2.79 14.80 -12.40
C GLU A 87 -2.38 15.29 -13.80
N ALA A 88 -2.26 16.60 -14.03
CA ALA A 88 -1.76 17.15 -15.29
C ALA A 88 -0.29 16.75 -15.54
N PHE A 89 0.57 16.82 -14.52
CA PHE A 89 1.96 16.36 -14.63
C PHE A 89 2.03 14.88 -14.98
N VAL A 90 1.23 14.04 -14.31
CA VAL A 90 1.21 12.59 -14.58
C VAL A 90 0.69 12.29 -15.97
N ALA A 91 -0.38 12.95 -16.42
CA ALA A 91 -0.93 12.76 -17.76
C ALA A 91 0.08 13.15 -18.84
N ALA A 92 0.83 14.24 -18.64
CA ALA A 92 1.84 14.70 -19.59
C ALA A 92 3.11 13.82 -19.58
N THR A 93 3.56 13.37 -18.41
CA THR A 93 4.88 12.73 -18.24
C THR A 93 4.81 11.21 -18.26
N TYR A 94 3.71 10.63 -17.77
CA TYR A 94 3.51 9.19 -17.60
C TYR A 94 2.14 8.72 -18.16
N PRO A 95 1.81 9.02 -19.43
CA PRO A 95 0.50 8.77 -20.01
C PRO A 95 0.07 7.29 -19.96
N TYR A 96 1.01 6.34 -20.00
CA TYR A 96 0.68 4.91 -19.95
C TYR A 96 0.06 4.48 -18.62
N SER A 97 0.33 5.21 -17.53
CA SER A 97 -0.32 4.96 -16.23
C SER A 97 -1.83 5.21 -16.20
N LEU A 98 -2.37 5.81 -17.27
CA LEU A 98 -3.78 6.16 -17.41
C LEU A 98 -4.53 5.26 -18.40
N GLN A 99 -3.81 4.40 -19.13
CA GLN A 99 -4.37 3.61 -20.22
C GLN A 99 -4.90 2.25 -19.74
N ASP A 100 -5.81 1.68 -20.53
CA ASP A 100 -6.37 0.35 -20.28
C ASP A 100 -5.46 -0.74 -20.86
N SER A 101 -5.64 -1.97 -20.39
CA SER A 101 -4.90 -3.16 -20.83
C SER A 101 -4.85 -3.32 -22.36
N ALA A 102 -5.94 -3.01 -23.07
CA ALA A 102 -6.01 -3.09 -24.53
C ALA A 102 -5.00 -2.16 -25.23
N GLN A 103 -4.80 -0.96 -24.67
CA GLN A 103 -3.93 0.07 -25.21
C GLN A 103 -2.47 -0.19 -24.83
N LEU A 104 -2.23 -0.82 -23.67
CA LEU A 104 -0.90 -1.10 -23.15
C LEU A 104 -0.27 -2.37 -23.73
N TYR A 105 -1.07 -3.39 -24.03
CA TYR A 105 -0.59 -4.67 -24.58
C TYR A 105 0.41 -4.56 -25.75
N PRO A 106 0.22 -3.68 -26.77
CA PRO A 106 1.17 -3.58 -27.89
C PRO A 106 2.43 -2.77 -27.58
N LEU A 107 2.56 -2.18 -26.40
CA LEU A 107 3.66 -1.27 -26.04
C LEU A 107 4.84 -2.03 -25.41
N ASP A 108 5.99 -1.35 -25.31
CA ASP A 108 7.16 -1.88 -24.60
C ASP A 108 6.88 -2.03 -23.10
N ALA A 109 6.93 -3.28 -22.61
CA ALA A 109 6.61 -3.62 -21.22
C ALA A 109 7.50 -2.87 -20.20
N GLY A 110 8.79 -2.67 -20.52
CA GLY A 110 9.72 -1.93 -19.65
C GLY A 110 9.30 -0.47 -19.48
N THR A 111 8.89 0.18 -20.56
CA THR A 111 8.41 1.57 -20.56
C THR A 111 7.07 1.70 -19.85
N VAL A 112 6.14 0.75 -20.06
CA VAL A 112 4.85 0.70 -19.33
C VAL A 112 5.08 0.59 -17.83
N GLN A 113 5.89 -0.39 -17.40
CA GLN A 113 6.25 -0.58 -15.99
C GLN A 113 6.88 0.68 -15.41
N GLN A 114 7.84 1.27 -16.12
CA GLN A 114 8.54 2.46 -15.65
C GLN A 114 7.60 3.64 -15.44
N GLN A 115 6.74 3.96 -16.42
CA GLN A 115 5.79 5.06 -16.29
C GLN A 115 4.79 4.81 -15.17
N PHE A 116 4.29 3.57 -15.03
CA PHE A 116 3.37 3.19 -13.97
C PHE A 116 3.97 3.37 -12.56
N VAL A 117 5.20 2.87 -12.34
CA VAL A 117 5.90 2.99 -11.06
C VAL A 117 6.23 4.46 -10.76
N ASN A 118 6.70 5.23 -11.76
CA ASN A 118 7.01 6.64 -11.59
C ASN A 118 5.76 7.48 -11.28
N ALA A 119 4.64 7.22 -11.97
CA ALA A 119 3.37 7.88 -11.69
C ALA A 119 2.87 7.59 -10.27
N THR A 120 3.04 6.35 -9.81
CA THR A 120 2.67 5.94 -8.44
C THR A 120 3.49 6.70 -7.39
N LEU A 121 4.82 6.71 -7.53
CA LEU A 121 5.72 7.47 -6.64
C LEU A 121 5.39 8.97 -6.66
N TYR A 122 5.20 9.55 -7.84
CA TYR A 122 4.93 10.98 -8.00
C TYR A 122 3.64 11.38 -7.30
N ARG A 123 2.53 10.64 -7.49
CA ARG A 123 1.27 10.92 -6.79
C ARG A 123 1.43 10.80 -5.29
N ALA A 124 2.04 9.72 -4.80
CA ALA A 124 2.22 9.52 -3.36
C ALA A 124 3.09 10.61 -2.70
N ALA A 125 4.07 11.16 -3.44
CA ALA A 125 4.93 12.24 -2.97
C ALA A 125 4.23 13.60 -3.05
N PHE A 126 3.57 13.95 -4.16
CA PHE A 126 3.19 15.35 -4.43
C PHE A 126 1.69 15.63 -4.37
N SER A 127 0.84 14.59 -4.36
CA SER A 127 -0.60 14.78 -4.19
C SER A 127 -0.93 15.42 -2.85
N LYS A 128 -1.93 16.30 -2.83
CA LYS A 128 -2.55 16.79 -1.57
C LYS A 128 -3.47 15.74 -0.94
N ARG A 129 -3.89 14.72 -1.70
CA ARG A 129 -4.80 13.64 -1.28
C ARG A 129 -4.05 12.54 -0.52
N GLN A 130 -3.26 12.92 0.46
CA GLN A 130 -2.29 12.05 1.11
C GLN A 130 -2.91 10.82 1.78
N LEU A 131 -4.06 10.97 2.44
CA LEU A 131 -4.75 9.82 3.03
C LEU A 131 -5.22 8.83 1.95
N ARG A 132 -5.66 9.32 0.79
CA ARG A 132 -6.03 8.46 -0.34
C ARG A 132 -4.83 7.66 -0.84
N GLU A 133 -3.67 8.30 -0.99
CA GLU A 133 -2.45 7.62 -1.45
C GLU A 133 -1.96 6.57 -0.43
N ARG A 134 -2.06 6.87 0.88
CA ARG A 134 -1.76 5.88 1.94
C ARG A 134 -2.71 4.69 1.93
N MET A 135 -3.99 4.92 1.67
CA MET A 135 -4.97 3.84 1.61
C MET A 135 -4.87 3.05 0.29
N ALA A 136 -4.47 3.69 -0.81
CA ALA A 136 -4.16 2.98 -2.05
C ALA A 136 -3.00 2.00 -1.86
N GLU A 137 -1.91 2.41 -1.20
CA GLU A 137 -0.81 1.48 -0.84
C GLU A 137 -1.30 0.31 0.02
N PHE A 138 -2.07 0.61 1.08
CA PHE A 138 -2.63 -0.42 1.96
C PHE A 138 -3.47 -1.46 1.20
N PHE A 139 -4.33 -1.01 0.29
CA PHE A 139 -5.19 -1.91 -0.47
C PHE A 139 -4.47 -2.59 -1.64
N SER A 140 -3.42 -1.98 -2.19
CA SER A 140 -2.52 -2.63 -3.14
C SER A 140 -1.78 -3.79 -2.45
N ASP A 141 -1.34 -3.63 -1.20
CA ASP A 141 -0.79 -4.74 -0.40
C ASP A 141 -1.87 -5.74 0.03
N HIS A 142 -3.10 -5.30 0.34
CA HIS A 142 -4.18 -6.21 0.75
C HIS A 142 -4.63 -7.15 -0.36
N PHE A 143 -4.69 -6.65 -1.60
CA PHE A 143 -5.02 -7.40 -2.82
C PHE A 143 -3.76 -7.53 -3.69
N ASN A 144 -2.65 -7.99 -3.10
CA ASN A 144 -1.35 -7.94 -3.75
C ASN A 144 -1.32 -8.71 -5.07
N ILE A 145 -0.81 -8.06 -6.09
CA ILE A 145 -0.52 -8.63 -7.41
C ILE A 145 0.88 -8.19 -7.81
N GLU A 146 1.75 -9.17 -8.08
CA GLU A 146 3.09 -8.88 -8.60
C GLU A 146 3.01 -8.46 -10.08
N TYR A 147 3.61 -7.31 -10.41
CA TYR A 147 3.67 -6.80 -11.77
C TYR A 147 4.31 -7.83 -12.73
N ALA A 148 5.39 -8.49 -12.33
CA ALA A 148 6.11 -9.42 -13.22
C ALA A 148 5.26 -10.62 -13.69
N THR A 149 4.20 -10.95 -12.96
CA THR A 149 3.31 -12.06 -13.28
C THR A 149 2.19 -11.65 -14.26
N VAL A 150 1.71 -10.41 -14.19
CA VAL A 150 0.53 -9.94 -14.96
C VAL A 150 0.81 -8.79 -15.93
N ASP A 151 2.03 -8.26 -15.89
CA ASP A 151 2.53 -7.15 -16.70
C ASP A 151 1.57 -5.94 -16.73
N TYR A 152 1.24 -5.44 -17.92
CA TYR A 152 0.42 -4.25 -18.15
C TYR A 152 -0.97 -4.31 -17.49
N MET A 153 -1.50 -5.51 -17.19
CA MET A 153 -2.78 -5.65 -16.48
C MET A 153 -2.74 -5.04 -15.07
N LYS A 154 -1.56 -5.01 -14.43
CA LYS A 154 -1.39 -4.40 -13.10
C LYS A 154 -1.68 -2.89 -13.12
N VAL A 155 -1.41 -2.22 -14.25
CA VAL A 155 -1.62 -0.76 -14.39
C VAL A 155 -3.10 -0.42 -14.26
N GLN A 156 -3.94 -1.13 -15.02
CA GLN A 156 -5.39 -0.97 -14.97
C GLN A 156 -5.96 -1.41 -13.62
N ASP A 157 -5.50 -2.56 -13.10
CA ASP A 157 -5.91 -3.05 -11.78
C ASP A 157 -5.66 -2.01 -10.67
N GLU A 158 -4.44 -1.46 -10.59
CA GLU A 158 -4.09 -0.48 -9.56
C GLU A 158 -4.99 0.76 -9.62
N ARG A 159 -5.29 1.23 -10.83
CA ARG A 159 -6.16 2.39 -11.06
C ARG A 159 -7.61 2.12 -10.66
N ASP A 160 -8.15 0.98 -11.08
CA ASP A 160 -9.59 0.70 -11.03
C ASP A 160 -10.03 -0.05 -9.77
N VAL A 161 -9.09 -0.66 -9.02
CA VAL A 161 -9.37 -1.41 -7.80
C VAL A 161 -8.89 -0.65 -6.55
N PRO A 162 -7.61 -0.70 -6.11
CA PRO A 162 -7.22 -0.07 -4.86
C PRO A 162 -7.36 1.46 -4.93
N ARG A 163 -6.91 2.14 -6.00
CA ARG A 163 -6.94 3.61 -6.07
C ARG A 163 -8.34 4.21 -6.21
N LYS A 164 -9.24 3.52 -6.93
CA LYS A 164 -10.63 3.95 -7.11
C LYS A 164 -11.43 3.77 -5.82
N HIS A 165 -11.20 2.68 -5.10
CA HIS A 165 -11.99 2.31 -3.94
C HIS A 165 -11.33 2.63 -2.59
N ALA A 166 -10.11 3.19 -2.56
CA ALA A 166 -9.29 3.41 -1.35
C ALA A 166 -10.02 4.07 -0.16
N LEU A 167 -10.97 4.97 -0.45
CA LEU A 167 -11.80 5.67 0.55
C LEU A 167 -13.31 5.47 0.27
N GLY A 168 -13.67 4.32 -0.30
CA GLY A 168 -15.05 3.91 -0.58
C GLY A 168 -15.54 2.84 0.40
N ARG A 169 -16.25 1.84 -0.14
CA ARG A 169 -16.74 0.69 0.63
C ARG A 169 -15.95 -0.57 0.31
N PHE A 170 -15.56 -1.31 1.34
CA PHE A 170 -14.78 -2.53 1.19
C PHE A 170 -15.48 -3.61 0.34
N PRO A 171 -16.79 -3.88 0.49
CA PRO A 171 -17.50 -4.79 -0.40
C PRO A 171 -17.36 -4.47 -1.89
N ASP A 172 -17.39 -3.19 -2.26
CA ASP A 172 -17.26 -2.76 -3.66
C ASP A 172 -15.86 -3.02 -4.18
N MET A 173 -14.84 -2.85 -3.34
CA MET A 173 -13.45 -3.15 -3.68
C MET A 173 -13.21 -4.64 -3.86
N VAL A 174 -13.77 -5.51 -3.00
CA VAL A 174 -13.66 -6.97 -3.16
C VAL A 174 -14.30 -7.42 -4.46
N ARG A 175 -15.50 -6.89 -4.81
CA ARG A 175 -16.15 -7.19 -6.10
C ARG A 175 -15.32 -6.70 -7.29
N ALA A 176 -14.70 -5.53 -7.18
CA ALA A 176 -13.83 -4.98 -8.22
C ALA A 176 -12.58 -5.85 -8.41
N SER A 177 -11.91 -6.22 -7.31
CA SER A 177 -10.75 -7.12 -7.30
C SER A 177 -11.09 -8.49 -7.90
N ALA A 178 -12.22 -9.08 -7.49
CA ALA A 178 -12.67 -10.38 -7.99
C ALA A 178 -12.95 -10.43 -9.50
N ARG A 179 -13.16 -9.26 -10.11
CA ARG A 179 -13.38 -9.10 -11.55
C ARG A 179 -12.19 -8.48 -12.27
N SER A 180 -11.10 -8.20 -11.56
CA SER A 180 -9.86 -7.69 -12.16
C SER A 180 -9.22 -8.79 -13.01
N PRO A 181 -8.98 -8.56 -14.32
CA PRO A 181 -8.24 -9.51 -15.15
C PRO A 181 -6.87 -9.85 -14.57
N ALA A 182 -6.20 -8.88 -13.95
CA ALA A 182 -4.92 -9.09 -13.28
C ALA A 182 -5.05 -10.08 -12.11
N MET A 183 -6.06 -9.91 -11.26
CA MET A 183 -6.28 -10.80 -10.10
C MET A 183 -6.63 -12.23 -10.55
N LEU A 184 -7.51 -12.34 -11.57
CA LEU A 184 -7.91 -13.64 -12.11
C LEU A 184 -6.74 -14.38 -12.76
N GLU A 185 -5.81 -13.68 -13.41
CA GLU A 185 -4.60 -14.31 -13.95
C GLU A 185 -3.60 -14.67 -12.87
N TYR A 186 -3.34 -13.74 -11.94
CA TYR A 186 -2.35 -13.89 -10.88
C TYR A 186 -2.64 -15.09 -9.97
N LEU A 187 -3.92 -15.34 -9.69
CA LEU A 187 -4.39 -16.47 -8.87
C LEU A 187 -4.98 -17.62 -9.69
N ASP A 188 -4.65 -17.68 -10.98
CA ASP A 188 -4.96 -18.77 -11.91
C ASP A 188 -6.46 -19.12 -12.04
N ASN A 189 -7.37 -18.20 -11.74
CA ASN A 189 -8.80 -18.46 -11.87
C ASN A 189 -9.25 -18.51 -13.34
N THR A 190 -8.50 -17.90 -14.26
CA THR A 190 -8.75 -18.06 -15.72
C THR A 190 -8.70 -19.52 -16.17
N ARG A 191 -8.02 -20.38 -15.40
CA ARG A 191 -7.87 -21.82 -15.61
C ARG A 191 -8.86 -22.65 -14.79
N ASN A 192 -9.68 -22.03 -13.93
CA ASN A 192 -10.65 -22.70 -13.06
C ASN A 192 -11.91 -23.11 -13.83
N ARG A 193 -12.04 -24.41 -14.13
CA ARG A 193 -13.15 -24.97 -14.93
C ARG A 193 -13.79 -26.13 -14.19
N ARG A 194 -15.07 -26.43 -14.47
CA ARG A 194 -15.83 -27.52 -13.85
C ARG A 194 -15.13 -28.89 -13.88
N ASN A 195 -14.34 -29.15 -14.92
CA ASN A 195 -13.59 -30.41 -15.10
C ASN A 195 -12.15 -30.35 -14.58
N ASN A 196 -11.70 -29.18 -14.11
CA ASN A 196 -10.36 -28.92 -13.60
C ASN A 196 -10.42 -27.76 -12.59
N ILE A 197 -10.89 -28.09 -11.38
CA ILE A 197 -11.07 -27.11 -10.30
C ILE A 197 -9.71 -26.59 -9.85
N ASN A 198 -9.55 -25.26 -9.85
CA ASN A 198 -8.39 -24.60 -9.28
C ASN A 198 -8.79 -23.86 -8.00
N GLU A 199 -8.18 -24.26 -6.89
CA GLU A 199 -8.51 -23.75 -5.55
C GLU A 199 -7.77 -22.48 -5.16
N ASN A 200 -6.78 -22.03 -5.94
CA ASN A 200 -5.88 -20.94 -5.56
C ASN A 200 -6.65 -19.64 -5.25
N TYR A 201 -7.41 -19.13 -6.22
CA TYR A 201 -8.16 -17.88 -6.01
C TYR A 201 -9.21 -17.98 -4.88
N ALA A 202 -9.93 -19.09 -4.77
CA ALA A 202 -10.90 -19.27 -3.69
C ALA A 202 -10.24 -19.26 -2.30
N ARG A 203 -9.06 -19.90 -2.17
CA ARG A 203 -8.28 -19.90 -0.94
C ARG A 203 -7.87 -18.48 -0.57
N GLU A 204 -7.25 -17.74 -1.49
CA GLU A 204 -6.80 -16.37 -1.18
C GLU A 204 -7.96 -15.41 -0.93
N LEU A 205 -9.09 -15.58 -1.63
CA LEU A 205 -10.31 -14.80 -1.39
C LEU A 205 -10.80 -14.97 0.06
N MET A 206 -10.77 -16.18 0.61
CA MET A 206 -11.14 -16.44 2.01
C MET A 206 -10.04 -16.03 2.98
N GLU A 207 -8.82 -16.50 2.74
CA GLU A 207 -7.67 -16.41 3.66
C GLU A 207 -7.08 -15.01 3.76
N LEU A 208 -6.81 -14.37 2.62
CA LEU A 208 -6.04 -13.13 2.57
C LEU A 208 -6.90 -11.90 2.31
N HIS A 209 -8.01 -12.06 1.59
CA HIS A 209 -8.86 -10.94 1.17
C HIS A 209 -10.12 -10.74 2.01
N THR A 210 -10.60 -11.74 2.74
CA THR A 210 -11.86 -11.62 3.51
C THR A 210 -11.78 -12.16 4.93
N VAL A 211 -12.21 -13.39 5.18
CA VAL A 211 -12.46 -13.91 6.53
C VAL A 211 -11.19 -14.16 7.34
N GLY A 212 -10.02 -14.16 6.71
CA GLY A 212 -8.73 -14.40 7.37
C GLY A 212 -8.41 -15.89 7.47
N VAL A 213 -7.13 -16.23 7.69
CA VAL A 213 -6.67 -17.63 7.86
C VAL A 213 -7.43 -18.41 8.94
N ASP A 214 -7.77 -17.76 10.06
CA ASP A 214 -8.57 -18.33 11.14
C ASP A 214 -10.08 -18.03 10.99
N GLY A 215 -10.53 -17.85 9.74
CA GLY A 215 -11.87 -17.40 9.40
C GLY A 215 -12.99 -18.43 9.64
N GLY A 216 -12.65 -19.62 10.13
CA GLY A 216 -13.61 -20.68 10.46
C GLY A 216 -14.08 -21.52 9.26
N TYR A 217 -13.40 -21.39 8.11
CA TYR A 217 -13.67 -22.22 6.94
C TYR A 217 -12.80 -23.48 6.92
N THR A 218 -13.21 -24.46 6.15
CA THR A 218 -12.53 -25.74 5.97
C THR A 218 -11.95 -25.87 4.56
N GLN A 219 -11.11 -26.89 4.36
CA GLN A 219 -10.62 -27.24 3.02
C GLN A 219 -11.77 -27.59 2.06
N THR A 220 -12.88 -28.13 2.56
CA THR A 220 -14.09 -28.38 1.76
C THR A 220 -14.72 -27.07 1.29
N ASP A 221 -14.79 -26.06 2.16
CA ASP A 221 -15.34 -24.75 1.79
C ASP A 221 -14.50 -24.07 0.71
N VAL A 222 -13.18 -24.19 0.76
CA VAL A 222 -12.29 -23.70 -0.30
C VAL A 222 -12.64 -24.35 -1.64
N ARG A 223 -12.78 -25.68 -1.66
CA ARG A 223 -13.16 -26.42 -2.88
C ARG A 223 -14.53 -26.00 -3.40
N GLU A 224 -15.51 -25.88 -2.51
CA GLU A 224 -16.88 -25.52 -2.89
C GLU A 224 -16.97 -24.07 -3.39
N LEU A 225 -16.24 -23.14 -2.77
CA LEU A 225 -16.09 -21.77 -3.28
C LEU A 225 -15.39 -21.76 -4.65
N SER A 226 -14.40 -22.63 -4.86
CA SER A 226 -13.74 -22.77 -6.16
C SER A 226 -14.71 -23.18 -7.25
N ARG A 227 -15.67 -24.08 -6.93
CA ARG A 227 -16.75 -24.45 -7.85
C ARG A 227 -17.64 -23.25 -8.18
N CYS A 228 -17.93 -22.37 -7.21
CA CYS A 228 -18.71 -21.13 -7.42
C CYS A 228 -18.04 -20.17 -8.41
N LEU A 229 -16.70 -20.18 -8.45
CA LEU A 229 -15.86 -19.28 -9.25
C LEU A 229 -15.43 -19.89 -10.60
N THR A 230 -15.88 -21.10 -10.91
CA THR A 230 -15.60 -21.74 -12.22
C THR A 230 -16.20 -20.93 -13.36
N GLY A 231 -15.47 -20.84 -14.47
CA GLY A 231 -15.89 -20.09 -15.65
C GLY A 231 -15.65 -18.57 -15.57
N TRP A 232 -15.33 -18.01 -14.39
CA TRP A 232 -14.87 -16.63 -14.28
C TRP A 232 -13.48 -16.51 -14.93
N THR A 233 -13.39 -15.66 -15.95
CA THR A 233 -12.20 -15.53 -16.79
C THR A 233 -12.05 -14.08 -17.26
N MET A 234 -11.19 -13.85 -18.24
CA MET A 234 -11.05 -12.57 -18.91
C MET A 234 -11.25 -12.70 -20.42
N ALA A 235 -11.66 -11.61 -21.05
CA ALA A 235 -11.56 -11.45 -22.48
C ALA A 235 -10.09 -11.45 -22.92
N SER A 236 -9.84 -11.70 -24.21
CA SER A 236 -8.49 -11.75 -24.77
C SER A 236 -7.64 -10.55 -24.34
N ARG A 237 -6.36 -10.80 -24.02
CA ARG A 237 -5.37 -9.80 -23.59
C ARG A 237 -5.70 -9.08 -22.27
N GLY A 238 -6.60 -9.60 -21.44
CA GLY A 238 -6.92 -9.00 -20.14
C GLY A 238 -7.63 -7.67 -20.23
N VAL A 239 -8.35 -7.43 -21.34
CA VAL A 239 -9.08 -6.18 -21.58
C VAL A 239 -10.23 -6.00 -20.59
N ALA A 240 -10.93 -7.08 -20.26
CA ALA A 240 -12.08 -7.03 -19.38
C ALA A 240 -12.33 -8.39 -18.72
N PHE A 241 -13.04 -8.37 -17.60
CA PHE A 241 -13.70 -9.55 -17.04
C PHE A 241 -14.58 -10.24 -18.09
N SER A 242 -14.63 -11.56 -18.05
CA SER A 242 -15.54 -12.36 -18.85
C SER A 242 -16.00 -13.60 -18.07
N PHE A 243 -17.08 -14.21 -18.54
CA PHE A 243 -17.60 -15.45 -17.97
C PHE A 243 -17.88 -16.45 -19.07
N ASP A 244 -17.35 -17.66 -18.92
CA ASP A 244 -17.59 -18.80 -19.80
C ASP A 244 -18.56 -19.81 -19.13
N PRO A 245 -19.85 -19.81 -19.51
CA PRO A 245 -20.84 -20.73 -18.96
C PRO A 245 -20.51 -22.21 -19.20
N ASN A 246 -19.76 -22.53 -20.27
CA ASN A 246 -19.34 -23.91 -20.55
C ASN A 246 -18.26 -24.38 -19.57
N GLY A 247 -17.53 -23.44 -18.96
CA GLY A 247 -16.55 -23.70 -17.92
C GLY A 247 -17.14 -23.84 -16.53
N HIS A 248 -18.41 -23.49 -16.31
CA HIS A 248 -19.02 -23.40 -14.99
C HIS A 248 -19.56 -24.75 -14.47
N ASP A 249 -19.37 -25.01 -13.18
CA ASP A 249 -19.97 -26.13 -12.45
C ASP A 249 -21.37 -25.74 -12.01
N TRP A 250 -22.38 -26.41 -12.55
CA TRP A 250 -23.79 -26.09 -12.33
C TRP A 250 -24.43 -26.88 -11.16
N GLY A 251 -23.66 -27.76 -10.53
CA GLY A 251 -24.13 -28.55 -9.40
C GLY A 251 -24.36 -27.69 -8.16
N GLN A 252 -25.10 -28.25 -7.21
CA GLN A 252 -25.28 -27.64 -5.88
C GLN A 252 -23.91 -27.49 -5.20
N LYS A 253 -23.75 -26.40 -4.45
CA LYS A 253 -22.55 -26.09 -3.69
C LYS A 253 -22.90 -25.72 -2.26
N VAL A 254 -22.02 -26.02 -1.32
CA VAL A 254 -22.19 -25.60 0.08
C VAL A 254 -20.89 -24.98 0.59
N VAL A 255 -20.93 -23.70 0.91
CA VAL A 255 -19.74 -22.95 1.38
C VAL A 255 -20.06 -22.30 2.72
N MET A 256 -19.36 -22.67 3.78
CA MET A 256 -19.58 -22.17 5.14
C MET A 256 -21.05 -22.25 5.58
N GLY A 257 -21.72 -23.35 5.22
CA GLY A 257 -23.14 -23.57 5.48
C GLY A 257 -24.10 -22.81 4.55
N GLN A 258 -23.62 -21.95 3.65
CA GLN A 258 -24.44 -21.33 2.60
C GLN A 258 -24.67 -22.32 1.47
N VAL A 259 -25.93 -22.59 1.16
CA VAL A 259 -26.32 -23.47 0.06
C VAL A 259 -26.54 -22.64 -1.20
N ILE A 260 -25.81 -22.98 -2.26
CA ILE A 260 -26.06 -22.48 -3.61
C ILE A 260 -26.76 -23.60 -4.39
N PRO A 261 -28.02 -23.40 -4.80
CA PRO A 261 -28.79 -24.45 -5.46
C PRO A 261 -28.18 -24.79 -6.82
N ALA A 262 -28.34 -26.04 -7.24
CA ALA A 262 -28.01 -26.43 -8.60
C ALA A 262 -28.86 -25.63 -9.60
N GLN A 263 -28.27 -25.27 -10.74
CA GLN A 263 -28.98 -24.62 -11.83
C GLN A 263 -28.89 -25.47 -13.11
N PRO A 264 -29.80 -25.31 -14.08
CA PRO A 264 -29.65 -25.95 -15.39
C PRO A 264 -28.31 -25.60 -16.07
N SER A 265 -27.68 -26.55 -16.77
CA SER A 265 -26.37 -26.33 -17.40
C SER A 265 -26.39 -25.35 -18.59
N ASN A 266 -27.58 -24.92 -19.02
CA ASN A 266 -27.81 -23.95 -20.08
C ASN A 266 -28.26 -22.58 -19.53
N SER A 267 -28.12 -22.32 -18.23
CA SER A 267 -28.50 -21.06 -17.57
C SER A 267 -27.63 -19.85 -17.94
N GLY A 268 -26.64 -20.02 -18.83
CA GLY A 268 -25.88 -18.92 -19.42
C GLY A 268 -25.17 -18.05 -18.39
N GLN A 269 -25.41 -16.73 -18.41
CA GLN A 269 -24.76 -15.79 -17.49
C GLN A 269 -25.24 -15.90 -16.03
N LEU A 270 -26.30 -16.66 -15.74
CA LEU A 270 -26.75 -16.85 -14.36
C LEU A 270 -25.72 -17.57 -13.48
N GLY A 271 -24.76 -18.32 -14.04
CA GLY A 271 -23.67 -18.92 -13.25
C GLY A 271 -22.77 -17.90 -12.54
N LEU A 272 -22.83 -16.61 -12.93
CA LEU A 272 -22.17 -15.54 -12.19
C LEU A 272 -22.76 -15.32 -10.79
N THR A 273 -24.03 -15.67 -10.57
CA THR A 273 -24.70 -15.41 -9.29
C THR A 273 -24.04 -16.17 -8.16
N ASP A 274 -23.56 -17.38 -8.39
CA ASP A 274 -22.85 -18.21 -7.41
C ASP A 274 -21.67 -17.46 -6.77
N GLY A 275 -20.74 -16.96 -7.59
CA GLY A 275 -19.58 -16.21 -7.12
C GLY A 275 -19.95 -14.87 -6.48
N ASN A 276 -20.93 -14.15 -7.04
CA ASN A 276 -21.37 -12.87 -6.45
C ASN A 276 -22.03 -13.07 -5.08
N MET A 277 -22.90 -14.07 -4.94
CA MET A 277 -23.55 -14.41 -3.67
C MET A 277 -22.51 -14.77 -2.60
N MET A 278 -21.49 -15.54 -2.97
CA MET A 278 -20.42 -15.90 -2.03
C MET A 278 -19.53 -14.71 -1.66
N ILE A 279 -19.21 -13.82 -2.60
CA ILE A 279 -18.49 -12.58 -2.28
C ILE A 279 -19.32 -11.74 -1.30
N ASP A 280 -20.63 -11.56 -1.56
CA ASP A 280 -21.53 -10.80 -0.70
C ASP A 280 -21.61 -11.40 0.71
N TYR A 281 -21.66 -12.73 0.80
CA TYR A 281 -21.62 -13.45 2.07
C TYR A 281 -20.29 -13.23 2.80
N LEU A 282 -19.15 -13.42 2.13
CA LEU A 282 -17.81 -13.30 2.74
C LEU A 282 -17.56 -11.87 3.23
N VAL A 283 -17.93 -10.84 2.47
CA VAL A 283 -17.73 -9.44 2.90
C VAL A 283 -18.67 -9.04 4.04
N ALA A 284 -19.84 -9.66 4.17
CA ALA A 284 -20.74 -9.45 5.30
C ALA A 284 -20.33 -10.24 6.55
N HIS A 285 -19.43 -11.22 6.42
CA HIS A 285 -19.07 -12.12 7.50
C HIS A 285 -18.36 -11.39 8.66
N PRO A 286 -18.69 -11.67 9.94
CA PRO A 286 -18.06 -11.01 11.10
C PRO A 286 -16.53 -11.14 11.15
N ASN A 287 -15.99 -12.26 10.67
CA ASN A 287 -14.54 -12.45 10.61
C ASN A 287 -13.87 -11.51 9.60
N THR A 288 -14.54 -11.15 8.50
CA THR A 288 -14.03 -10.14 7.56
C THR A 288 -13.96 -8.76 8.21
N ALA A 289 -15.00 -8.39 8.97
CA ALA A 289 -15.00 -7.15 9.74
C ALA A 289 -13.83 -7.09 10.73
N ARG A 290 -13.57 -8.17 11.47
CA ARG A 290 -12.45 -8.27 12.42
C ARG A 290 -11.09 -8.28 11.74
N TYR A 291 -10.94 -9.07 10.67
CA TYR A 291 -9.70 -9.22 9.91
C TYR A 291 -9.25 -7.89 9.29
N LEU A 292 -10.14 -7.22 8.56
CA LEU A 292 -9.84 -5.93 7.95
C LEU A 292 -9.58 -4.86 9.01
N SER A 293 -10.38 -4.81 10.08
CA SER A 293 -10.18 -3.87 11.20
C SER A 293 -8.80 -4.02 11.83
N ARG A 294 -8.35 -5.26 12.07
CA ARG A 294 -7.00 -5.52 12.60
C ARG A 294 -5.91 -5.07 11.62
N LYS A 295 -6.05 -5.28 10.31
CA LYS A 295 -5.09 -4.80 9.30
C LYS A 295 -5.06 -3.26 9.25
N MET A 296 -6.20 -2.59 9.26
CA MET A 296 -6.27 -1.13 9.23
C MET A 296 -5.75 -0.47 10.52
N LEU A 297 -6.03 -1.04 11.70
CA LEU A 297 -5.44 -0.59 12.96
C LEU A 297 -3.91 -0.76 12.94
N ARG A 298 -3.42 -1.87 12.40
CA ARG A 298 -1.99 -2.08 12.17
C ARG A 298 -1.40 -0.99 11.30
N TRP A 299 -2.01 -0.73 10.16
CA TRP A 299 -1.55 0.26 9.20
C TRP A 299 -1.52 1.68 9.75
N LEU A 300 -2.63 2.13 10.35
CA LEU A 300 -2.88 3.54 10.69
C LEU A 300 -2.57 3.90 12.14
N LEU A 301 -2.33 2.94 13.04
CA LEU A 301 -2.19 3.23 14.47
C LEU A 301 -0.97 2.58 15.11
N ARG A 302 -0.94 1.24 15.22
CA ARG A 302 0.05 0.48 16.03
C ARG A 302 0.18 -0.97 15.56
N TYR A 303 1.34 -1.60 15.73
CA TYR A 303 1.57 -2.99 15.27
C TYR A 303 0.74 -4.06 16.00
N ASP A 304 0.36 -3.79 17.25
CA ASP A 304 -0.24 -4.74 18.19
C ASP A 304 -1.61 -4.25 18.73
N PRO A 305 -2.63 -4.04 17.88
CA PRO A 305 -3.93 -3.56 18.34
C PRO A 305 -4.59 -4.57 19.29
N SER A 306 -5.19 -4.07 20.36
CA SER A 306 -5.93 -4.91 21.32
C SER A 306 -7.23 -5.43 20.71
N ASP A 307 -7.75 -6.53 21.23
CA ASP A 307 -9.02 -7.10 20.76
C ASP A 307 -10.19 -6.14 20.96
N ALA A 308 -10.16 -5.29 21.99
CA ALA A 308 -11.14 -4.23 22.19
C ALA A 308 -11.10 -3.18 21.07
N GLN A 309 -9.90 -2.74 20.65
CA GLN A 309 -9.73 -1.83 19.52
C GLN A 309 -10.24 -2.47 18.21
N VAL A 310 -9.87 -3.73 17.96
CA VAL A 310 -10.33 -4.48 16.79
C VAL A 310 -11.85 -4.61 16.77
N GLN A 311 -12.47 -4.96 17.91
CA GLN A 311 -13.91 -5.12 18.02
C GLN A 311 -14.64 -3.78 17.82
N ALA A 312 -14.13 -2.67 18.35
CA ALA A 312 -14.73 -1.35 18.17
C ALA A 312 -14.79 -0.95 16.68
N VAL A 313 -13.71 -1.16 15.93
CA VAL A 313 -13.66 -0.85 14.50
C VAL A 313 -14.48 -1.85 13.68
N ALA A 314 -14.49 -3.13 14.06
CA ALA A 314 -15.30 -4.16 13.41
C ALA A 314 -16.80 -3.89 13.57
N SER A 315 -17.25 -3.40 14.73
CA SER A 315 -18.63 -2.97 14.93
C SER A 315 -19.00 -1.80 14.01
N VAL A 316 -18.07 -0.86 13.76
CA VAL A 316 -18.27 0.21 12.77
C VAL A 316 -18.42 -0.38 11.37
N TYR A 317 -17.50 -1.26 10.95
CA TYR A 317 -17.60 -1.97 9.67
C TYR A 317 -18.97 -2.62 9.49
N SER A 318 -19.47 -3.36 10.47
CA SER A 318 -20.77 -4.03 10.39
C SER A 318 -21.92 -3.03 10.29
N SER A 319 -21.92 -1.97 11.11
CA SER A 319 -23.00 -0.96 11.11
C SER A 319 -23.05 -0.10 9.84
N THR A 320 -21.90 0.16 9.22
CA THR A 320 -21.79 0.97 8.00
C THR A 320 -21.63 0.13 6.74
N GLN A 321 -21.71 -1.19 6.88
CA GLN A 321 -21.55 -2.17 5.80
C GLN A 321 -20.25 -1.91 4.99
N GLY A 322 -19.14 -1.78 5.73
CA GLY A 322 -17.79 -1.68 5.19
C GLY A 322 -17.38 -0.29 4.70
N ASP A 323 -17.97 0.79 5.21
CA ASP A 323 -17.53 2.16 4.87
C ASP A 323 -16.14 2.46 5.45
N ILE A 324 -15.13 2.52 4.58
CA ILE A 324 -13.71 2.71 4.95
C ILE A 324 -13.51 4.06 5.66
N PRO A 325 -14.07 5.20 5.19
CA PRO A 325 -13.99 6.48 5.91
C PRO A 325 -14.47 6.42 7.36
N SER A 326 -15.58 5.72 7.64
CA SER A 326 -16.09 5.55 9.00
C SER A 326 -15.14 4.73 9.88
N MET A 327 -14.55 3.66 9.33
CA MET A 327 -13.54 2.88 10.04
C MET A 327 -12.29 3.72 10.37
N ILE A 328 -11.82 4.55 9.42
CA ILE A 328 -10.68 5.45 9.64
C ILE A 328 -10.96 6.42 10.78
N ARG A 329 -12.18 7.01 10.85
CA ARG A 329 -12.57 7.89 11.97
C ARG A 329 -12.55 7.18 13.32
N ALA A 330 -13.02 5.93 13.36
CA ALA A 330 -13.00 5.12 14.57
C ALA A 330 -11.58 4.76 15.03
N ILE A 331 -10.65 4.57 14.08
CA ILE A 331 -9.25 4.30 14.37
C ILE A 331 -8.53 5.55 14.88
N LEU A 332 -8.67 6.68 14.18
CA LEU A 332 -7.88 7.89 14.38
C LEU A 332 -8.57 8.88 15.33
N THR A 333 -8.95 8.43 16.52
CA THR A 333 -9.39 9.33 17.59
C THR A 333 -8.19 10.04 18.24
N PRO A 334 -8.37 11.23 18.84
CA PRO A 334 -7.29 11.89 19.58
C PRO A 334 -6.67 11.01 20.66
N GLU A 335 -7.51 10.28 21.41
CA GLU A 335 -7.07 9.35 22.46
C GLU A 335 -6.22 8.21 21.90
N ASN A 336 -6.68 7.53 20.85
CA ASN A 336 -5.94 6.46 20.20
C ASN A 336 -4.58 6.95 19.71
N LEU A 337 -4.52 8.12 19.08
CA LEU A 337 -3.27 8.68 18.57
C LEU A 337 -2.31 9.07 19.68
N LEU A 338 -2.79 9.72 20.75
CA LEU A 338 -1.95 10.08 21.89
C LEU A 338 -1.36 8.84 22.56
N ALA A 339 -2.14 7.77 22.72
CA ALA A 339 -1.69 6.49 23.27
C ALA A 339 -0.83 5.65 22.31
N ALA A 340 -0.89 5.90 20.99
CA ALA A 340 -0.17 5.09 20.01
C ALA A 340 1.35 5.27 20.13
N PRO A 341 2.12 4.16 20.11
CA PRO A 341 3.56 4.21 20.04
C PRO A 341 4.03 4.69 18.65
N PRO A 342 5.28 5.15 18.54
CA PRO A 342 5.91 5.43 17.24
C PRO A 342 5.90 4.18 16.34
N LYS A 343 5.63 4.38 15.04
CA LYS A 343 5.74 3.32 14.02
C LYS A 343 6.98 3.55 13.17
N TYR A 344 7.70 2.48 12.87
CA TYR A 344 8.87 2.57 11.99
C TYR A 344 8.39 2.78 10.55
N ARG A 345 8.97 3.76 9.85
CA ARG A 345 8.65 3.98 8.45
C ARG A 345 9.08 2.77 7.61
N ARG A 346 8.15 2.26 6.82
CA ARG A 346 8.46 1.38 5.69
C ARG A 346 9.37 2.12 4.71
N PRO A 347 10.27 1.43 3.99
CA PRO A 347 11.22 2.09 3.08
C PRO A 347 10.59 3.04 2.06
N TYR A 348 9.43 2.68 1.49
CA TYR A 348 8.69 3.53 0.57
C TYR A 348 8.21 4.83 1.24
N SER A 349 7.60 4.73 2.43
CA SER A 349 7.18 5.90 3.23
C SER A 349 8.37 6.78 3.66
N PHE A 350 9.54 6.19 3.92
CA PHE A 350 10.77 6.94 4.18
C PHE A 350 11.21 7.76 2.96
N ILE A 351 11.28 7.15 1.77
CA ILE A 351 11.63 7.85 0.53
C ILE A 351 10.63 8.97 0.24
N LEU A 352 9.33 8.71 0.39
CA LEU A 352 8.30 9.72 0.20
C LEU A 352 8.42 10.87 1.21
N ALA A 353 8.73 10.58 2.48
CA ALA A 353 8.92 11.61 3.50
C ALA A 353 10.10 12.52 3.17
N CYS A 354 11.20 11.95 2.69
CA CYS A 354 12.35 12.71 2.20
C CYS A 354 11.95 13.62 1.02
N LEU A 355 11.30 13.09 -0.02
CA LEU A 355 10.87 13.87 -1.19
C LEU A 355 9.89 14.99 -0.79
N ARG A 356 8.95 14.71 0.11
CA ARG A 356 7.96 15.68 0.58
C ARG A 356 8.58 16.79 1.41
N GLY A 357 9.46 16.42 2.35
CA GLY A 357 10.15 17.37 3.21
C GLY A 357 11.13 18.27 2.45
N THR A 358 11.81 17.74 1.43
CA THR A 358 12.78 18.51 0.64
C THR A 358 12.16 19.23 -0.56
N ASN A 359 10.96 18.83 -1.00
CA ASN A 359 10.26 19.37 -2.17
C ASN A 359 11.20 19.63 -3.36
N PRO A 360 11.90 18.60 -3.86
CA PRO A 360 12.87 18.77 -4.94
C PRO A 360 12.16 19.10 -6.25
N GLN A 361 12.89 19.70 -7.19
CA GLN A 361 12.44 19.72 -8.58
C GLN A 361 12.52 18.30 -9.15
N ILE A 362 11.52 17.88 -9.92
CA ILE A 362 11.47 16.54 -10.52
C ILE A 362 11.89 16.63 -11.99
N LEU A 363 13.12 16.22 -12.30
CA LEU A 363 13.60 16.06 -13.67
C LEU A 363 13.38 14.62 -14.15
N ARG A 364 13.73 13.64 -13.32
CA ARG A 364 13.57 12.19 -13.59
C ARG A 364 13.34 11.44 -12.28
N LEU A 365 12.47 10.43 -12.29
CA LEU A 365 12.25 9.54 -11.14
C LEU A 365 12.92 8.17 -11.27
N GLN A 366 13.48 7.84 -12.44
CA GLN A 366 13.97 6.49 -12.74
C GLN A 366 15.01 5.95 -11.76
N ASN A 367 15.94 6.79 -11.29
CA ASN A 367 16.90 6.36 -10.28
C ASN A 367 16.27 6.16 -8.90
N VAL A 368 15.29 6.99 -8.54
CA VAL A 368 14.54 6.82 -7.28
C VAL A 368 13.75 5.52 -7.31
N THR A 369 13.06 5.23 -8.41
CA THR A 369 12.19 4.06 -8.53
C THR A 369 12.93 2.77 -8.85
N GLY A 370 13.91 2.80 -9.75
CA GLY A 370 14.66 1.63 -10.22
C GLY A 370 15.84 1.23 -9.35
N THR A 371 16.54 2.21 -8.76
CA THR A 371 17.75 1.96 -7.95
C THR A 371 17.44 2.06 -6.47
N TRP A 372 16.88 3.18 -6.01
CA TRP A 372 16.79 3.45 -4.58
C TRP A 372 15.70 2.66 -3.88
N LEU A 373 14.49 2.53 -4.45
CA LEU A 373 13.46 1.65 -3.89
C LEU A 373 13.94 0.20 -3.76
N ARG A 374 14.70 -0.29 -4.74
CA ARG A 374 15.34 -1.60 -4.68
C ARG A 374 16.40 -1.67 -3.58
N ALA A 375 17.27 -0.67 -3.49
CA ALA A 375 18.34 -0.61 -2.49
C ALA A 375 17.81 -0.58 -1.06
N VAL A 376 16.71 0.14 -0.81
CA VAL A 376 16.06 0.19 0.51
C VAL A 376 15.13 -1.02 0.78
N GLY A 377 14.96 -1.91 -0.20
CA GLY A 377 14.28 -3.21 -0.05
C GLY A 377 12.78 -3.23 -0.32
N GLN A 378 12.20 -2.17 -0.90
CA GLN A 378 10.76 -2.10 -1.20
C GLN A 378 10.52 -1.58 -2.62
N SER A 379 10.77 -2.43 -3.62
CA SER A 379 10.40 -2.13 -5.01
C SER A 379 8.88 -2.16 -5.18
N LEU A 380 8.29 -1.14 -5.81
CA LEU A 380 6.85 -1.10 -6.03
C LEU A 380 6.40 -2.25 -6.93
N PHE A 381 5.30 -2.92 -6.53
CA PHE A 381 4.65 -4.00 -7.28
C PHE A 381 5.53 -5.22 -7.59
N ALA A 382 6.58 -5.45 -6.80
CA ALA A 382 7.54 -6.55 -6.97
C ALA A 382 7.48 -7.60 -5.85
N TRP A 383 6.45 -7.55 -5.00
CA TRP A 383 6.24 -8.56 -3.96
C TRP A 383 5.54 -9.78 -4.56
N GLY A 384 6.26 -10.90 -4.56
CA GLY A 384 5.83 -12.14 -5.22
C GLY A 384 4.68 -12.89 -4.54
N PRO A 385 4.63 -13.01 -3.20
CA PRO A 385 3.50 -13.65 -2.51
C PRO A 385 2.22 -12.79 -2.49
N PRO A 386 1.01 -13.38 -2.46
CA PRO A 386 -0.27 -12.65 -2.52
C PRO A 386 -0.67 -11.95 -1.20
N ASP A 387 0.21 -11.91 -0.19
CA ASP A 387 -0.07 -11.36 1.15
C ASP A 387 0.35 -9.89 1.32
N GLY A 388 1.01 -9.33 0.30
CA GLY A 388 1.54 -7.97 0.30
C GLY A 388 2.79 -7.82 1.15
N TYR A 389 3.47 -6.69 0.99
CA TYR A 389 4.68 -6.43 1.75
C TYR A 389 4.39 -6.37 3.27
N PRO A 390 5.27 -6.90 4.13
CA PRO A 390 5.05 -6.89 5.58
C PRO A 390 4.88 -5.48 6.18
N ASP A 391 3.98 -5.33 7.15
CA ASP A 391 3.83 -4.13 7.99
C ASP A 391 4.28 -4.40 9.44
N THR A 392 5.55 -4.80 9.60
CA THR A 392 6.20 -5.01 10.91
C THR A 392 7.53 -4.27 10.96
N ALA A 393 7.91 -3.75 12.13
CA ALA A 393 9.16 -3.01 12.26
C ALA A 393 10.38 -3.93 12.07
N GLU A 394 10.28 -5.17 12.54
CA GLU A 394 11.32 -6.19 12.52
C GLU A 394 11.79 -6.46 11.10
N TYR A 395 10.84 -6.64 10.17
CA TYR A 395 11.13 -6.92 8.76
C TYR A 395 11.92 -5.78 8.09
N TRP A 396 11.65 -4.53 8.46
CA TRP A 396 12.26 -3.35 7.85
C TRP A 396 13.50 -2.80 8.58
N SER A 397 13.79 -3.30 9.79
CA SER A 397 14.82 -2.76 10.66
C SER A 397 16.26 -2.89 10.13
N GLY A 398 16.52 -3.86 9.24
CA GLY A 398 17.85 -4.16 8.70
C GLY A 398 18.40 -3.20 7.62
N GLY A 399 17.67 -2.14 7.28
CA GLY A 399 17.93 -1.30 6.09
C GLY A 399 18.55 0.09 6.33
N ALA A 400 19.22 0.33 7.47
CA ALA A 400 19.67 1.69 7.83
C ALA A 400 20.66 2.30 6.83
N LEU A 401 21.71 1.57 6.41
CA LEU A 401 22.73 2.08 5.50
C LEU A 401 22.17 2.50 4.12
N PRO A 402 21.36 1.68 3.42
CA PRO A 402 20.70 2.11 2.19
C PRO A 402 19.85 3.38 2.34
N ARG A 403 19.18 3.56 3.48
CA ARG A 403 18.38 4.77 3.76
C ARG A 403 19.26 6.00 3.93
N TRP A 404 20.40 5.88 4.61
CA TRP A 404 21.39 6.95 4.72
C TRP A 404 22.00 7.30 3.36
N ASN A 405 22.31 6.29 2.54
CA ASN A 405 22.80 6.51 1.19
C ASN A 405 21.77 7.22 0.31
N PHE A 406 20.48 6.89 0.46
CA PHE A 406 19.41 7.62 -0.23
C PHE A 406 19.30 9.08 0.25
N ALA A 407 19.38 9.32 1.56
CA ALA A 407 19.36 10.67 2.12
C ALA A 407 20.52 11.52 1.59
N GLN A 408 21.73 10.94 1.52
CA GLN A 408 22.89 11.58 0.91
C GLN A 408 22.67 11.85 -0.57
N TYR A 409 22.19 10.85 -1.32
CA TYR A 409 21.85 11.01 -2.74
C TYR A 409 20.89 12.17 -2.94
N LEU A 410 19.78 12.23 -2.21
CA LEU A 410 18.80 13.30 -2.37
C LEU A 410 19.38 14.67 -2.01
N ALA A 411 20.22 14.74 -0.98
CA ALA A 411 20.84 16.00 -0.57
C ALA A 411 21.86 16.54 -1.59
N THR A 412 22.52 15.69 -2.37
CA THR A 412 23.59 16.09 -3.31
C THR A 412 23.25 15.93 -4.78
N ASN A 413 22.16 15.24 -5.13
CA ASN A 413 21.76 15.00 -6.51
C ASN A 413 21.38 16.33 -7.19
N THR A 414 21.89 16.51 -8.42
CA THR A 414 21.56 17.66 -9.27
C THR A 414 20.95 17.26 -10.60
N ALA A 415 20.90 15.96 -10.93
CA ALA A 415 20.57 15.46 -12.26
C ALA A 415 19.14 14.89 -12.38
N ASP A 416 18.59 14.33 -11.31
CA ASP A 416 17.32 13.61 -11.31
C ASP A 416 16.25 14.35 -10.48
N VAL A 417 16.59 14.63 -9.21
CA VAL A 417 15.69 15.22 -8.22
C VAL A 417 16.39 16.35 -7.45
N PRO A 418 16.88 17.41 -8.12
CA PRO A 418 17.63 18.47 -7.46
C PRO A 418 16.85 19.12 -6.31
N VAL A 419 17.46 19.11 -5.13
CA VAL A 419 17.02 19.90 -3.98
C VAL A 419 17.66 21.29 -4.06
N ASP A 420 16.82 22.32 -4.10
CA ASP A 420 17.25 23.70 -3.88
C ASP A 420 17.66 23.86 -2.41
N ILE A 421 18.96 23.91 -2.15
CA ILE A 421 19.48 24.05 -0.79
C ILE A 421 19.24 25.44 -0.21
N ASN A 422 19.06 26.46 -1.06
CA ASN A 422 18.91 27.85 -0.60
C ASN A 422 17.65 28.04 0.24
N ARG A 423 16.61 27.24 -0.01
CA ARG A 423 15.39 27.22 0.81
C ARG A 423 15.66 26.88 2.29
N PHE A 424 16.75 26.17 2.56
CA PHE A 424 17.17 25.81 3.90
C PHE A 424 18.21 26.75 4.47
N LEU A 425 18.79 27.66 3.67
CA LEU A 425 19.87 28.51 4.13
C LEU A 425 19.38 29.75 4.87
N GLY A 426 18.12 30.19 4.72
CA GLY A 426 17.49 31.21 5.57
C GLY A 426 18.38 32.43 5.86
N THR A 427 18.67 32.68 7.15
CA THR A 427 19.58 33.74 7.65
C THR A 427 21.06 33.53 7.31
N ASN A 428 21.37 32.53 6.48
CA ASN A 428 22.68 32.05 6.10
C ASN A 428 23.59 31.72 7.30
N THR A 429 23.00 31.12 8.34
CA THR A 429 23.71 30.66 9.55
C THR A 429 23.45 29.17 9.81
N PRO A 430 24.36 28.47 10.53
CA PRO A 430 24.13 27.11 10.99
C PRO A 430 22.80 26.94 11.77
N ALA A 431 22.45 27.90 12.63
CA ALA A 431 21.20 27.86 13.38
C ALA A 431 19.98 28.03 12.48
N GLY A 432 20.01 29.00 11.55
CA GLY A 432 18.95 29.20 10.57
C GLY A 432 18.71 27.98 9.70
N LEU A 433 19.78 27.27 9.32
CA LEU A 433 19.67 25.98 8.63
C LEU A 433 18.94 24.92 9.45
N VAL A 434 19.35 24.71 10.69
CA VAL A 434 18.73 23.70 11.56
C VAL A 434 17.26 24.03 11.84
N ASP A 435 16.91 25.30 11.99
CA ASP A 435 15.52 25.74 12.19
C ASP A 435 14.66 25.55 10.92
N ALA A 436 15.23 25.78 9.74
CA ALA A 436 14.56 25.46 8.47
C ALA A 436 14.33 23.95 8.31
N LEU A 437 15.33 23.13 8.64
CA LEU A 437 15.21 21.66 8.64
C LEU A 437 14.16 21.18 9.65
N ASN A 438 14.12 21.77 10.85
CA ASN A 438 13.08 21.50 11.84
C ASN A 438 11.68 21.77 11.25
N THR A 439 11.50 22.92 10.62
CA THR A 439 10.23 23.29 10.01
C THR A 439 9.83 22.35 8.88
N SER A 440 10.73 22.06 7.94
CA SER A 440 10.40 21.30 6.72
C SER A 440 10.32 19.79 6.91
N LEU A 441 11.21 19.20 7.72
CA LEU A 441 11.29 17.74 7.90
C LEU A 441 10.54 17.26 9.14
N PHE A 442 10.45 18.11 10.17
CA PHE A 442 9.91 17.75 11.48
C PHE A 442 8.72 18.61 11.90
N ALA A 443 8.19 19.48 11.02
CA ALA A 443 7.04 20.35 11.30
C ALA A 443 7.18 21.23 12.56
N GLY A 444 8.41 21.56 12.94
CA GLY A 444 8.73 22.34 14.14
C GLY A 444 8.94 21.50 15.42
N GLU A 445 8.79 20.18 15.34
CA GLU A 445 8.88 19.25 16.48
C GLU A 445 10.18 18.41 16.46
N MET A 446 11.28 18.96 15.95
CA MET A 446 12.60 18.32 16.05
C MET A 446 13.03 18.26 17.52
N PRO A 447 13.39 17.07 18.05
CA PRO A 447 13.86 16.95 19.43
C PRO A 447 15.13 17.77 19.68
N ASP A 448 15.24 18.39 20.86
CA ASP A 448 16.37 19.25 21.23
C ASP A 448 17.74 18.55 21.10
N ALA A 449 17.80 17.26 21.45
CA ALA A 449 19.02 16.47 21.30
C ALA A 449 19.46 16.36 19.83
N LEU A 450 18.52 16.13 18.91
CA LEU A 450 18.81 16.10 17.48
C LEU A 450 19.17 17.49 16.97
N ARG A 451 18.45 18.53 17.43
CA ARG A 451 18.75 19.92 17.10
C ARG A 451 20.19 20.30 17.47
N ALA A 452 20.62 19.95 18.69
CA ALA A 452 21.97 20.20 19.17
C ALA A 452 23.03 19.44 18.35
N GLN A 453 22.77 18.18 17.99
CA GLN A 453 23.67 17.38 17.15
C GLN A 453 23.85 17.99 15.74
N LEU A 454 22.75 18.37 15.09
CA LEU A 454 22.80 18.99 13.76
C LEU A 454 23.48 20.37 13.81
N LEU A 455 23.22 21.15 14.85
CA LEU A 455 23.84 22.47 15.02
C LEU A 455 25.35 22.34 15.25
N SER A 456 25.77 21.40 16.10
CA SER A 456 27.19 21.12 16.34
C SER A 456 27.91 20.74 15.06
N TYR A 457 27.32 19.86 14.24
CA TYR A 457 27.88 19.50 12.93
C TYR A 457 27.98 20.72 12.00
N ALA A 458 26.91 21.49 11.87
CA ALA A 458 26.86 22.66 10.99
C ALA A 458 27.86 23.76 11.40
N GLN A 459 28.19 23.87 12.69
CA GLN A 459 29.18 24.81 13.24
C GLN A 459 30.63 24.30 13.19
N GLY A 460 30.85 23.00 13.02
CA GLY A 460 32.17 22.36 13.10
C GLY A 460 33.14 22.70 11.95
N GLY A 461 32.79 23.60 11.04
CA GLY A 461 33.69 24.12 10.01
C GLY A 461 33.06 25.25 9.21
N THR A 462 33.64 25.57 8.05
CA THR A 462 33.13 26.64 7.18
C THR A 462 31.70 26.37 6.74
N PHE A 463 30.78 27.24 7.11
CA PHE A 463 29.39 27.16 6.69
C PHE A 463 29.27 27.51 5.21
N ASN A 464 28.90 26.53 4.39
CA ASN A 464 28.72 26.66 2.94
C ASN A 464 27.63 25.69 2.44
N ALA A 465 27.33 25.72 1.14
CA ALA A 465 26.29 24.86 0.54
C ALA A 465 26.56 23.36 0.74
N THR A 466 27.82 22.92 0.71
CA THR A 466 28.18 21.51 0.95
C THR A 466 27.84 21.10 2.37
N ARG A 467 28.28 21.88 3.37
CA ARG A 467 27.95 21.64 4.78
C ARG A 467 26.44 21.63 5.02
N ALA A 468 25.70 22.50 4.33
CA ALA A 468 24.25 22.54 4.44
C ALA A 468 23.58 21.28 3.87
N ARG A 469 24.05 20.78 2.72
CA ARG A 469 23.58 19.50 2.14
C ARG A 469 23.91 18.31 3.03
N GLU A 470 25.11 18.26 3.60
CA GLU A 470 25.49 17.23 4.58
C GLU A 470 24.58 17.25 5.81
N THR A 471 24.28 18.44 6.35
CA THR A 471 23.39 18.59 7.51
C THR A 471 21.96 18.15 7.17
N LEU A 472 21.47 18.44 5.96
CA LEU A 472 20.19 17.95 5.45
C LEU A 472 20.17 16.40 5.36
N ALA A 473 21.24 15.79 4.84
CA ALA A 473 21.36 14.33 4.77
C ALA A 473 21.38 13.70 6.17
N LEU A 474 22.09 14.30 7.14
CA LEU A 474 22.10 13.86 8.54
C LEU A 474 20.72 13.95 9.19
N ALA A 475 19.97 15.03 8.94
CA ALA A 475 18.62 15.20 9.45
C ALA A 475 17.67 14.09 8.97
N MET A 476 17.69 13.77 7.67
CA MET A 476 16.90 12.66 7.10
C MET A 476 17.39 11.28 7.57
N SER A 477 18.68 11.14 7.88
CA SER A 477 19.29 9.90 8.38
C SER A 477 19.06 9.66 9.86
N SER A 478 18.60 10.67 10.60
CA SER A 478 18.39 10.62 12.05
C SER A 478 17.39 9.54 12.46
N ALA A 479 17.58 8.98 13.66
CA ALA A 479 16.63 8.02 14.24
C ALA A 479 15.22 8.61 14.25
N THR A 480 15.05 9.86 14.70
CA THR A 480 13.77 10.58 14.73
C THR A 480 13.03 10.54 13.40
N PHE A 481 13.73 10.73 12.27
CA PHE A 481 13.10 10.76 10.95
C PHE A 481 12.64 9.38 10.47
N GLN A 482 13.21 8.30 11.02
CA GLN A 482 12.82 6.92 10.69
C GLN A 482 11.47 6.50 11.30
N TRP A 483 10.92 7.29 12.23
CA TRP A 483 9.66 6.97 12.91
C TRP A 483 8.57 7.96 12.54
N ILE A 484 7.32 7.52 12.68
CA ILE A 484 6.11 8.34 12.60
C ILE A 484 5.29 8.21 13.87
#